data_AF-A0A4Q3LLZ5-F1
#
_entry.id   AF-A0A4Q3LLZ5-F1
#
_cell.length_a   1.000
_cell.length_b   1.000
_cell.length_c   1.000
_cell.angle_alpha   90.00
_cell.angle_beta   90.00
_cell.angle_gamma   90.00
#
_symmetry.space_group_name_H-M   'P 1'
#
loop_
_entity.id
_entity.type
_entity.pdbx_description
1 polymer ?
#
loop_
_entity_poly.entity_id
_entity_poly.type
_entity_poly.pdbx_seq_one_letter_code
_entity_poly.pdbx_strand_id
1 'polypeptide(L)'
;MVAQIEDLLGRRYRDLKAEGVLGPDMPEPEPMDDRSHVSLIDQGVSFVLPDHVHVGAIQLHAEGHESFAAYRGRIPGSIAFAMSREEVRKKLGEPKKSGEVTKLPILGTKPAWDSYAIGSMHVHIQYTMNASRVQLVSLLPL
;
A
#
# COMPACT_ATOMS: atom_id res chain seq x y z
N MET A 1 -0.30 -19.09 13.34
CA MET A 1 0.72 -18.53 12.44
C MET A 1 0.33 -17.08 12.21
N VAL A 2 1.19 -16.10 12.52
CA VAL A 2 0.87 -14.70 12.20
C VAL A 2 1.05 -14.57 10.69
N ALA A 3 -0.04 -14.44 9.95
CA ALA A 3 0.00 -14.17 8.52
C ALA A 3 0.78 -12.87 8.29
N GLN A 4 1.73 -12.86 7.35
CA GLN A 4 2.32 -11.61 6.91
C GLN A 4 1.25 -10.83 6.13
N ILE A 5 1.37 -9.50 6.08
CA ILE A 5 0.31 -8.68 5.48
C ILE A 5 0.12 -9.02 3.99
N GLU A 6 1.18 -9.40 3.29
CA GLU A 6 1.15 -9.86 1.91
C GLU A 6 0.34 -11.15 1.68
N ASP A 7 0.19 -12.00 2.70
CA ASP A 7 -0.57 -13.26 2.61
C ASP A 7 -2.09 -13.01 2.46
N LEU A 8 -2.52 -11.75 2.63
CA LEU A 8 -3.92 -11.35 2.45
C LEU A 8 -4.28 -11.11 0.98
N LEU A 9 -3.29 -10.95 0.09
CA LEU A 9 -3.52 -10.78 -1.34
C LEU A 9 -4.25 -12.01 -1.92
N GLY A 10 -5.26 -11.75 -2.74
CA GLY A 10 -6.11 -12.78 -3.36
C GLY A 10 -7.13 -13.42 -2.41
N ARG A 11 -7.08 -13.16 -1.10
CA ARG A 11 -8.08 -13.67 -0.16
C ARG A 11 -9.40 -12.89 -0.31
N ARG A 12 -10.51 -13.57 -0.04
CA ARG A 12 -11.84 -12.93 0.01
C ARG A 12 -11.95 -12.06 1.25
N TYR A 13 -12.36 -10.81 1.07
CA TYR A 13 -12.47 -9.85 2.17
C TYR A 13 -13.43 -10.33 3.27
N ARG A 14 -14.55 -10.94 2.90
CA ARG A 14 -15.54 -11.46 3.87
C ARG A 14 -14.95 -12.53 4.79
N ASP A 15 -14.06 -13.37 4.27
CA ASP A 15 -13.40 -14.41 5.07
C ASP A 15 -12.41 -13.77 6.05
N LEU A 16 -11.64 -12.77 5.59
CA LEU A 16 -10.74 -11.99 6.45
C LEU A 16 -11.48 -11.30 7.60
N LYS A 17 -12.64 -10.72 7.30
CA LYS A 17 -13.51 -10.06 8.27
C LYS A 17 -14.09 -11.05 9.27
N ALA A 18 -14.58 -12.21 8.80
CA ALA A 18 -15.11 -13.26 9.68
C ALA A 18 -14.04 -13.86 10.60
N GLU A 19 -12.80 -13.96 10.12
CA GLU A 19 -11.63 -14.41 10.89
C GLU A 19 -11.08 -13.32 11.84
N GLY A 20 -11.49 -12.06 11.69
CA GLY A 20 -10.96 -10.95 12.47
C GLY A 20 -9.47 -10.69 12.24
N VAL A 21 -8.97 -10.92 11.02
CA VAL A 21 -7.52 -10.88 10.70
C VAL A 21 -6.87 -9.55 11.07
N LEU A 22 -7.58 -8.44 10.91
CA LEU A 22 -7.14 -7.10 11.31
C LEU A 22 -8.02 -6.52 12.42
N GLY A 23 -8.57 -7.39 13.28
CA GLY A 23 -9.44 -7.01 14.38
C GLY A 23 -10.94 -7.22 14.09
N PRO A 24 -11.79 -7.11 15.12
CA PRO A 24 -13.22 -7.40 15.00
C PRO A 24 -14.00 -6.33 14.22
N ASP A 25 -13.50 -5.09 14.17
CA ASP A 25 -14.21 -3.92 13.64
C ASP A 25 -13.83 -3.59 12.18
N MET A 26 -13.48 -4.60 11.39
CA MET A 26 -13.14 -4.41 9.97
C MET A 26 -14.35 -3.80 9.22
N PRO A 27 -14.20 -2.68 8.50
CA PRO A 27 -15.33 -1.94 7.94
C PRO A 27 -16.02 -2.69 6.78
N GLU A 28 -17.17 -2.20 6.32
CA GLU A 28 -17.73 -2.68 5.05
C GLU A 28 -16.95 -2.06 3.87
N PRO A 29 -16.81 -2.76 2.73
CA PRO A 29 -16.20 -2.17 1.55
C PRO A 29 -17.03 -1.02 1.00
N GLU A 30 -16.38 0.12 0.77
CA GLU A 30 -16.94 1.28 0.11
C GLU A 30 -16.85 1.09 -1.42
N PRO A 31 -17.97 1.00 -2.15
CA PRO A 31 -17.95 0.82 -3.60
C PRO A 31 -17.53 2.10 -4.33
N MET A 32 -16.69 1.94 -5.35
CA MET A 32 -16.27 2.97 -6.28
C MET A 32 -16.26 2.39 -7.70
N ASP A 33 -17.30 2.69 -8.49
CA ASP A 33 -17.44 2.23 -9.88
C ASP A 33 -17.09 0.75 -10.09
N ASP A 34 -15.87 0.46 -10.56
CA ASP A 34 -15.34 -0.86 -10.89
C ASP A 34 -14.64 -1.61 -9.74
N ARG A 35 -14.59 -1.03 -8.53
CA ARG A 35 -13.87 -1.61 -7.38
C ARG A 35 -14.52 -1.25 -6.05
N SER A 36 -14.04 -1.84 -4.97
CA SER A 36 -14.34 -1.37 -3.61
C SER A 36 -13.06 -1.07 -2.84
N HIS A 37 -13.15 -0.15 -1.89
CA HIS A 37 -12.07 0.20 -0.97
C HIS A 37 -12.46 -0.16 0.46
N VAL A 38 -11.49 -0.61 1.25
CA VAL A 38 -11.65 -0.82 2.68
C VAL A 38 -10.55 -0.05 3.39
N SER A 39 -10.90 0.83 4.31
CA SER A 39 -9.95 1.71 4.99
C SER A 39 -9.91 1.40 6.49
N LEU A 40 -8.80 0.85 6.98
CA LEU A 40 -8.52 0.67 8.40
C LEU A 40 -7.58 1.80 8.87
N ILE A 41 -8.16 3.00 9.00
CA ILE A 41 -7.43 4.26 9.20
C ILE A 41 -6.48 4.19 10.40
N ASP A 42 -6.95 3.67 11.55
CA ASP A 42 -6.16 3.57 12.78
C ASP A 42 -5.02 2.55 12.72
N GLN A 43 -5.02 1.69 11.70
CA GLN A 43 -3.98 0.67 11.48
C GLN A 43 -3.02 1.04 10.35
N GLY A 44 -3.28 2.11 9.61
CA GLY A 44 -2.47 2.49 8.45
C GLY A 44 -2.59 1.53 7.27
N VAL A 45 -3.71 0.81 7.16
CA VAL A 45 -3.92 -0.21 6.11
C VAL A 45 -5.17 0.11 5.32
N SER A 46 -5.10 -0.03 4.00
CA SER A 46 -6.30 -0.11 3.16
C SER A 46 -6.20 -1.25 2.16
N PHE A 47 -7.36 -1.72 1.71
CA PHE A 47 -7.49 -2.72 0.64
C PHE A 47 -8.18 -2.13 -0.56
N VAL A 48 -7.76 -2.58 -1.74
CA VAL A 48 -8.48 -2.41 -3.00
C VAL A 48 -9.03 -3.76 -3.42
N LEU A 49 -10.34 -3.84 -3.61
CA LEU A 49 -11.08 -5.01 -4.09
C LEU A 49 -11.49 -4.77 -5.55
N PRO A 50 -10.67 -5.14 -6.54
CA PRO A 50 -10.94 -4.84 -7.96
C PRO A 50 -12.16 -5.59 -8.53
N ASP A 51 -12.65 -6.62 -7.84
CA ASP A 51 -13.86 -7.37 -8.19
C ASP A 51 -14.92 -7.28 -7.08
N HIS A 52 -14.76 -6.32 -6.16
CA HIS A 52 -15.55 -6.13 -4.94
C HIS A 52 -15.47 -7.30 -3.93
N VAL A 53 -14.65 -8.32 -4.17
CA VAL A 53 -14.65 -9.58 -3.38
C VAL A 53 -13.27 -9.89 -2.83
N HIS A 54 -12.23 -9.89 -3.66
CA HIS A 54 -10.89 -10.34 -3.32
C HIS A 54 -9.94 -9.15 -3.14
N VAL A 55 -8.99 -9.27 -2.21
CA VAL A 55 -7.95 -8.27 -2.00
C VAL A 55 -6.98 -8.27 -3.19
N GLY A 56 -7.11 -7.30 -4.09
CA GLY A 56 -6.25 -7.14 -5.25
C GLY A 56 -5.04 -6.24 -4.99
N ALA A 57 -5.15 -5.32 -4.03
CA ALA A 57 -4.02 -4.57 -3.53
C ALA A 57 -4.15 -4.27 -2.04
N ILE A 58 -3.01 -4.14 -1.37
CA ILE A 58 -2.90 -3.71 0.03
C ILE A 58 -2.06 -2.44 0.06
N GLN A 59 -2.54 -1.38 0.68
CA GLN A 59 -1.82 -0.13 0.81
C GLN A 59 -1.44 0.10 2.27
N LEU A 60 -0.16 0.40 2.50
CA LEU A 60 0.44 0.63 3.81
C LEU A 60 0.83 2.10 3.90
N HIS A 61 0.22 2.81 4.84
CA HIS A 61 0.31 4.26 4.96
C HIS A 61 1.35 4.68 6.00
N ALA A 62 2.12 5.72 5.66
CA ALA A 62 2.88 6.47 6.65
C ALA A 62 1.94 7.33 7.50
N GLU A 63 2.41 7.75 8.68
CA GLU A 63 1.66 8.65 9.55
C GLU A 63 1.21 9.92 8.81
N GLY A 64 -0.09 10.22 8.88
CA GLY A 64 -0.68 11.42 8.29
C GLY A 64 -0.90 11.36 6.78
N HIS A 65 -0.50 10.27 6.10
CA HIS A 65 -0.82 10.10 4.68
C HIS A 65 -2.33 9.81 4.53
N GLU A 66 -3.07 10.79 4.00
CA GLU A 66 -4.53 10.73 3.84
C GLU A 66 -5.29 10.48 5.15
N SER A 67 -4.79 11.05 6.26
CA SER A 67 -5.33 10.91 7.63
C SER A 67 -5.18 9.52 8.25
N PHE A 68 -4.44 8.60 7.62
CA PHE A 68 -4.12 7.30 8.21
C PHE A 68 -3.10 7.41 9.34
N ALA A 69 -3.23 6.55 10.35
CA ALA A 69 -2.15 6.26 11.27
C ALA A 69 -1.00 5.55 10.54
N ALA A 70 0.19 5.51 11.14
CA ALA A 70 1.30 4.74 10.59
C ALA A 70 1.01 3.23 10.67
N TYR A 71 1.19 2.53 9.55
CA TYR A 71 1.31 1.08 9.58
C TYR A 71 2.53 0.67 10.40
N ARG A 72 2.32 -0.18 11.41
CA ARG A 72 3.36 -0.61 12.37
C ARG A 72 3.95 -1.99 12.10
N GLY A 73 3.39 -2.72 11.14
CA GLY A 73 3.89 -4.02 10.76
C GLY A 73 5.14 -3.94 9.88
N ARG A 74 5.68 -5.11 9.52
CA ARG A 74 6.80 -5.22 8.58
C ARG A 74 6.34 -4.84 7.18
N ILE A 75 7.16 -4.06 6.47
CA ILE A 75 6.99 -3.79 5.05
C ILE A 75 7.92 -4.73 4.25
N PRO A 76 7.43 -5.40 3.18
CA PRO A 76 8.26 -6.22 2.30
C PRO A 76 9.51 -5.50 1.80
N GLY A 77 10.60 -6.22 1.58
CA GLY A 77 11.89 -5.61 1.18
C GLY A 77 12.63 -4.89 2.32
N SER A 78 12.13 -4.96 3.56
CA SER A 78 12.67 -4.24 4.74
C SER A 78 12.70 -2.72 4.53
N ILE A 79 11.74 -2.20 3.77
CA ILE A 79 11.51 -0.76 3.59
C ILE A 79 11.02 -0.17 4.91
N ALA A 80 11.37 1.08 5.18
CA ALA A 80 10.78 1.84 6.28
C ALA A 80 10.26 3.19 5.77
N PHE A 81 9.19 3.71 6.38
CA PHE A 81 8.63 5.01 6.01
C PHE A 81 9.62 6.19 6.15
N ALA A 82 10.61 6.06 7.02
CA ALA A 82 11.66 7.06 7.17
C ALA A 82 12.67 7.11 6.00
N MET A 83 12.71 6.10 5.14
CA MET A 83 13.67 6.03 4.03
C MET A 83 13.32 7.04 2.93
N SER A 84 14.32 7.75 2.44
CA SER A 84 14.27 8.51 1.21
C SER A 84 14.27 7.61 -0.03
N ARG A 85 13.93 8.18 -1.19
CA ARG A 85 14.01 7.47 -2.47
C ARG A 85 15.40 6.94 -2.78
N GLU A 86 16.44 7.69 -2.44
CA GLU A 86 17.82 7.26 -2.62
C GLU A 86 18.15 6.05 -1.76
N GLU A 87 17.76 6.06 -0.47
CA GLU A 87 17.97 4.93 0.43
C GLU A 87 17.21 3.68 -0.02
N VAL A 88 15.97 3.83 -0.49
CA VAL A 88 15.19 2.72 -1.04
C VAL A 88 15.90 2.11 -2.26
N ARG A 89 16.35 2.93 -3.21
CA ARG A 89 17.08 2.46 -4.40
C ARG A 89 18.42 1.83 -4.05
N LYS A 90 19.17 2.39 -3.10
CA LYS A 90 20.40 1.78 -2.58
C LYS A 90 20.14 0.41 -1.98
N LYS A 91 18.97 0.22 -1.36
CA LYS A 91 18.59 -1.02 -0.69
C LYS A 91 18.03 -2.08 -1.64
N LEU A 92 17.18 -1.69 -2.59
CA LEU A 92 16.44 -2.60 -3.47
C LEU A 92 17.04 -2.72 -4.88
N GLY A 93 18.01 -1.86 -5.21
CA GLY A 93 18.56 -1.76 -6.55
C GLY A 93 17.72 -0.84 -7.46
N GLU A 94 17.89 -1.03 -8.77
CA GLU A 94 17.16 -0.25 -9.77
C GLU A 94 15.67 -0.64 -9.81
N PRO A 95 14.74 0.32 -9.82
CA PRO A 95 13.32 0.02 -9.93
C PRO A 95 12.95 -0.49 -11.33
N LYS A 96 11.95 -1.37 -11.41
CA LYS A 96 11.40 -1.84 -12.69
C LYS A 96 10.74 -0.71 -13.49
N LYS A 97 10.04 0.18 -12.79
CA LYS A 97 9.46 1.41 -13.34
C LYS A 97 9.56 2.51 -12.31
N SER A 98 9.61 3.75 -12.77
CA SER A 98 9.64 4.92 -11.90
C SER A 98 8.89 6.08 -12.53
N GLY A 99 8.32 6.94 -11.69
CA GLY A 99 7.75 8.22 -12.09
C GLY A 99 8.35 9.36 -11.27
N GLU A 100 8.59 10.49 -11.92
CA GLU A 100 8.98 11.73 -11.25
C GLU A 100 7.75 12.52 -10.78
N VAL A 101 8.00 13.51 -9.93
CA VAL A 101 6.95 14.46 -9.51
C VAL A 101 6.31 15.07 -10.75
N THR A 102 5.00 14.89 -10.88
CA THR A 102 4.27 15.29 -12.09
C THR A 102 3.10 16.16 -11.72
N LYS A 103 3.00 17.35 -12.32
CA LYS A 103 1.84 18.23 -12.15
C LYS A 103 0.79 17.91 -13.20
N LEU A 104 -0.38 17.47 -12.76
CA LEU A 104 -1.51 17.17 -13.62
C LEU A 104 -2.54 18.32 -13.53
N PRO A 105 -3.06 18.84 -14.65
CA PRO A 105 -3.93 20.02 -14.67
C PRO A 105 -5.17 19.94 -13.78
N ILE A 106 -5.69 18.74 -13.51
CA ILE A 106 -6.92 18.51 -12.72
C ILE A 106 -6.60 17.76 -11.42
N LEU A 107 -5.72 16.78 -11.46
CA LEU A 107 -5.43 15.87 -10.33
C LEU A 107 -4.36 16.40 -9.37
N GLY A 108 -3.92 17.65 -9.57
CA GLY A 108 -2.89 18.28 -8.77
C GLY A 108 -1.50 17.70 -9.03
N THR A 109 -0.60 17.92 -8.06
CA THR A 109 0.75 17.38 -8.11
C THR A 109 0.75 15.94 -7.61
N LYS A 110 1.30 15.03 -8.40
CA LYS A 110 1.55 13.66 -8.01
C LYS A 110 3.01 13.52 -7.58
N PRO A 111 3.28 12.87 -6.43
CA PRO A 111 4.63 12.62 -5.95
C PRO A 111 5.39 11.64 -6.85
N ALA A 112 6.71 11.61 -6.68
CA ALA A 112 7.53 10.59 -7.29
C ALA A 112 7.20 9.19 -6.74
N TRP A 113 7.45 8.17 -7.56
CA TRP A 113 7.24 6.77 -7.19
C TRP A 113 8.22 5.85 -7.90
N ASP A 114 8.43 4.67 -7.32
CA ASP A 114 9.20 3.57 -7.88
C ASP A 114 8.42 2.25 -7.73
N SER A 115 8.59 1.32 -8.66
CA SER A 115 8.04 -0.03 -8.55
C SER A 115 9.12 -1.10 -8.64
N TYR A 116 8.97 -2.15 -7.83
CA TYR A 116 9.89 -3.26 -7.71
C TYR A 116 9.12 -4.58 -7.82
N ALA A 117 9.80 -5.65 -8.21
CA ALA A 117 9.32 -7.00 -7.94
C ALA A 117 10.10 -7.56 -6.76
N ILE A 118 9.39 -7.97 -5.71
CA ILE A 118 10.00 -8.53 -4.50
C ILE A 118 9.32 -9.88 -4.28
N GLY A 119 10.04 -10.99 -4.44
CA GLY A 119 9.41 -12.31 -4.42
C GLY A 119 8.31 -12.43 -5.49
N SER A 120 7.10 -12.83 -5.09
CA SER A 120 5.94 -13.04 -5.96
C SER A 120 4.97 -11.84 -6.04
N MET A 121 5.42 -10.62 -5.68
CA MET A 121 4.58 -9.42 -5.68
C MET A 121 5.23 -8.24 -6.43
N HIS A 122 4.39 -7.37 -6.99
CA HIS A 122 4.79 -6.00 -7.32
C HIS A 122 4.66 -5.13 -6.07
N VAL A 123 5.71 -4.36 -5.78
CA VAL A 123 5.74 -3.39 -4.69
C VAL A 123 5.89 -2.01 -5.29
N HIS A 124 4.84 -1.19 -5.19
CA HIS A 124 4.83 0.20 -5.65
C HIS A 124 5.02 1.13 -4.46
N ILE A 125 6.04 1.98 -4.51
CA ILE A 125 6.44 2.87 -3.42
C ILE A 125 6.23 4.30 -3.88
N GLN A 126 5.40 5.03 -3.15
CA GLN A 126 5.20 6.46 -3.34
C GLN A 126 5.96 7.24 -2.26
N TYR A 127 6.65 8.29 -2.67
CA TYR A 127 7.43 9.14 -1.76
C TYR A 127 6.69 10.44 -1.43
N THR A 128 7.17 11.19 -0.45
CA THR A 128 6.76 12.58 -0.23
C THR A 128 7.14 13.46 -1.43
N MET A 129 6.59 14.68 -1.54
CA MET A 129 6.84 15.57 -2.69
C MET A 129 8.31 15.91 -2.93
N ASN A 130 9.14 15.89 -1.88
CA ASN A 130 10.59 16.13 -1.96
C ASN A 130 11.40 14.82 -1.98
N ALA A 131 10.75 13.67 -2.11
CA ALA A 131 11.34 12.34 -2.11
C ALA A 131 12.19 11.99 -0.86
N SER A 132 12.02 12.73 0.24
CA SER A 132 12.80 12.54 1.48
C SER A 132 12.31 11.38 2.33
N ARG A 133 11.07 10.92 2.14
CA ARG A 133 10.46 9.80 2.89
C ARG A 133 9.52 8.99 2.01
N VAL A 134 9.33 7.71 2.33
CA VAL A 134 8.24 6.90 1.80
C VAL A 134 6.94 7.32 2.50
N GLN A 135 5.87 7.51 1.75
CA GLN A 135 4.56 7.89 2.31
C GLN A 135 3.47 6.84 2.09
N LEU A 136 3.60 6.00 1.07
CA LEU A 136 2.67 4.90 0.77
C LEU A 136 3.42 3.75 0.12
N VAL A 137 3.10 2.52 0.53
CA VAL A 137 3.56 1.30 -0.14
C VAL A 137 2.35 0.48 -0.54
N SER A 138 2.20 0.18 -1.83
CA SER A 138 1.16 -0.69 -2.36
C SER A 138 1.74 -2.04 -2.74
N LEU A 139 1.15 -3.10 -2.22
CA LEU A 139 1.46 -4.49 -2.53
C LEU A 139 0.42 -5.01 -3.52
N LEU A 140 0.86 -5.64 -4.61
CA LEU A 140 0.00 -6.20 -5.65
C LEU A 140 0.51 -7.60 -6.06
N PRO A 141 -0.36 -8.52 -6.47
CA PRO A 141 0.07 -9.79 -7.06
C PRO A 141 0.84 -9.54 -8.36
N LEU A 142 1.82 -10.41 -8.67
CA LEU A 142 2.61 -10.34 -9.92
C LEU A 142 1.77 -10.53 -11.18
#